data_AF-A0A969RQ33-F1
#
_entry.id   AF-A0A969RQ33-F1
#
_cell.length_a   1.000
_cell.length_b   1.000
_cell.length_c   1.000
_cell.angle_alpha   90.00
_cell.angle_beta   90.00
_cell.angle_gamma   90.00
#
_symmetry.space_group_name_H-M   'P 1'
#
loop_
_entity.id
_entity.type
_entity.pdbx_description
1 polymer ?
#
loop_
_entity_poly.entity_id
_entity_poly.type
_entity_poly.pdbx_seq_one_letter_code
_entity_poly.pdbx_strand_id
1 'polypeptide(L)'
;MTDRSVDIIVSGGAAHVLHRTITQYFEQLGLSQQLMFADGMQEQLTEVVSQLPEAAVNLSLPLRMADCYGLFQGLLAKSSKIAV
;
A
#
# COMPACT_ATOMS: atom_id res chain seq x y z
N MET A 1 -16.20 -27.06 -2.23
CA MET A 1 -15.11 -26.45 -3.00
C MET A 1 -14.62 -25.27 -2.17
N THR A 2 -13.46 -25.41 -1.53
CA THR A 2 -12.86 -24.35 -0.72
C THR A 2 -12.32 -23.29 -1.66
N ASP A 3 -13.08 -22.20 -1.79
CA ASP A 3 -12.72 -21.02 -2.57
C ASP A 3 -11.48 -20.38 -1.91
N ARG A 4 -10.31 -20.62 -2.48
CA ARG A 4 -9.05 -19.98 -2.05
C ARG A 4 -8.99 -18.62 -2.74
N SER A 5 -9.79 -17.67 -2.26
CA SER A 5 -9.67 -16.27 -2.67
C SER A 5 -8.32 -15.74 -2.18
N VAL A 6 -7.42 -15.46 -3.11
CA VAL A 6 -6.14 -14.81 -2.80
C VAL A 6 -6.38 -13.31 -2.77
N ASP A 7 -6.09 -12.66 -1.66
CA ASP A 7 -6.12 -11.20 -1.58
C ASP A 7 -4.86 -10.62 -2.24
N ILE A 8 -5.05 -9.63 -3.12
CA ILE A 8 -3.98 -8.92 -3.83
C ILE A 8 -3.88 -7.52 -3.24
N ILE A 9 -2.76 -7.26 -2.56
CA ILE A 9 -2.55 -6.02 -1.83
C ILE A 9 -1.43 -5.25 -2.48
N VAL A 10 -1.76 -4.04 -2.91
CA VAL A 10 -0.83 -3.14 -3.59
C VAL A 10 -0.45 -2.02 -2.64
N SER A 11 0.86 -1.91 -2.38
CA SER A 11 1.43 -0.95 -1.44
C SER A 11 2.62 -0.22 -2.04
N GLY A 12 2.94 0.94 -1.45
CA GLY A 12 4.10 1.77 -1.81
C GLY A 12 3.71 2.99 -2.65
N GLY A 13 4.59 3.99 -2.68
CA GLY A 13 4.32 5.32 -3.26
C GLY A 13 4.11 5.30 -4.76
N ALA A 14 4.75 4.37 -5.49
CA ALA A 14 4.53 4.20 -6.92
C ALA A 14 3.14 3.64 -7.27
N ALA A 15 2.46 2.99 -6.31
CA ALA A 15 1.13 2.43 -6.52
C ALA A 15 0.10 3.52 -6.86
N HIS A 16 0.23 4.70 -6.25
CA HIS A 16 -0.65 5.84 -6.52
C HIS A 16 -0.57 6.29 -7.99
N VAL A 17 0.65 6.33 -8.55
CA VAL A 17 0.89 6.71 -9.96
C VAL A 17 0.33 5.66 -10.92
N LEU A 18 0.42 4.38 -10.56
CA LEU A 18 0.00 3.26 -11.40
C LEU A 18 -1.41 2.76 -11.10
N HIS A 19 -2.16 3.42 -10.21
CA HIS A 19 -3.41 2.91 -9.65
C HIS A 19 -4.36 2.42 -10.76
N ARG A 20 -4.65 3.28 -11.74
CA ARG A 20 -5.52 2.94 -12.87
C ARG A 20 -5.02 1.73 -13.67
N THR A 21 -3.73 1.69 -13.99
CA THR A 21 -3.13 0.61 -14.78
C THR A 21 -3.22 -0.73 -14.03
N ILE A 22 -2.98 -0.71 -12.72
CA ILE A 22 -3.06 -1.88 -11.85
C ILE A 22 -4.50 -2.36 -11.73
N THR A 23 -5.46 -1.46 -11.50
CA THR A 23 -6.89 -1.80 -11.47
C THR A 23 -7.33 -2.46 -12.78
N GLN A 24 -7.02 -1.85 -13.91
CA GLN A 24 -7.39 -2.37 -15.24
C GLN A 24 -6.79 -3.75 -15.51
N TYR A 25 -5.54 -3.98 -15.10
CA TYR A 25 -4.89 -5.28 -15.23
C TYR A 25 -5.65 -6.38 -14.46
N PHE A 26 -5.99 -6.14 -13.20
CA PHE A 26 -6.72 -7.14 -12.40
C PHE A 26 -8.20 -7.26 -12.77
N GLU A 27 -8.81 -6.21 -13.32
CA GLU A 27 -10.14 -6.30 -13.94
C GLU A 27 -10.15 -7.25 -15.13
N GLN A 28 -9.16 -7.18 -16.01
CA GLN A 28 -9.05 -8.09 -17.16
C GLN A 28 -8.86 -9.56 -16.74
N LEU A 29 -8.29 -9.79 -15.55
CA LEU A 29 -8.13 -11.14 -14.97
C LEU A 29 -9.37 -11.62 -14.20
N GLY A 30 -10.40 -10.78 -14.05
CA GLY A 30 -11.59 -11.09 -13.24
C GLY A 30 -11.31 -11.08 -11.73
N LEU A 31 -10.24 -10.41 -11.28
CA LEU A 31 -9.76 -10.40 -9.90
C LEU A 31 -10.04 -9.06 -9.20
N SER A 32 -10.89 -8.19 -9.76
CA SER A 32 -11.18 -6.86 -9.21
C SER A 32 -11.64 -6.88 -7.75
N GLN A 33 -12.40 -7.91 -7.36
CA GLN A 33 -12.92 -8.06 -5.99
C GLN A 33 -11.84 -8.45 -4.97
N GLN A 34 -10.69 -8.93 -5.45
CA GLN A 34 -9.55 -9.37 -4.63
C GLN A 34 -8.48 -8.28 -4.52
N LEU A 35 -8.60 -7.19 -5.28
CA LEU A 35 -7.63 -6.10 -5.32
C LEU A 35 -7.91 -5.07 -4.22
N MET A 36 -6.92 -4.83 -3.38
CA MET A 36 -6.93 -3.79 -2.35
C MET A 36 -5.68 -2.91 -2.48
N PHE A 37 -5.85 -1.61 -2.25
CA PHE A 37 -4.74 -0.65 -2.20
C PHE A 37 -4.51 -0.19 -0.76
N ALA A 38 -3.24 -0.15 -0.36
CA ALA A 38 -2.80 0.32 0.95
C ALA A 38 -2.38 1.80 0.89
N ASP A 39 -3.24 2.67 0.36
CA ASP A 39 -2.90 4.05 -0.03
C ASP A 39 -3.70 5.17 0.68
N GLY A 40 -4.63 4.85 1.58
CA GLY A 40 -5.51 5.86 2.18
C GLY A 40 -4.93 6.79 3.27
N MET A 41 -3.70 6.56 3.74
CA MET A 41 -3.14 7.27 4.91
C MET A 41 -1.87 8.07 4.60
N GLN A 42 -1.44 8.09 3.33
CA GLN A 42 -0.15 8.63 2.93
C GLN A 42 -0.07 10.15 3.11
N GLU A 43 -1.15 10.87 2.81
CA GLU A 43 -1.23 12.33 2.95
C GLU A 43 -1.14 12.75 4.42
N GLN A 44 -1.95 12.13 5.29
CA GLN A 44 -1.94 12.42 6.73
C GLN A 44 -0.59 12.09 7.38
N LEU A 45 0.03 10.97 6.98
CA LEU A 45 1.34 10.60 7.49
C LEU A 45 2.44 11.55 6.99
N THR A 46 2.35 11.97 5.73
CA THR A 46 3.26 13.00 5.18
C THR A 46 3.13 14.29 5.96
N GLU A 47 1.91 14.74 6.27
CA GLU A 47 1.65 15.94 7.06
C GLU A 47 2.26 15.84 8.47
N VAL A 48 2.00 14.74 9.18
CA VAL A 48 2.53 14.51 10.54
C VAL A 48 4.06 14.49 10.54
N VAL A 49 4.69 13.78 9.60
CA VAL A 49 6.15 13.68 9.52
C VAL A 49 6.78 15.00 9.09
N SER A 50 6.08 15.82 8.30
CA SER A 50 6.55 17.15 7.91
C SER A 50 6.65 18.14 9.08
N GLN A 51 5.96 17.88 10.19
CA GLN A 51 6.03 18.69 11.40
C GLN A 51 7.24 18.33 12.30
N LEU A 52 7.97 17.27 11.98
CA LEU A 52 9.14 16.84 12.75
C LEU A 52 10.36 17.74 12.47
N PRO A 53 11.17 18.08 13.49
CA PRO A 53 12.41 18.84 13.28
C PRO A 53 13.35 18.22 12.25
N GLU A 54 13.39 16.89 12.17
CA GLU A 54 14.20 16.11 11.24
C GLU A 54 13.79 16.33 9.78
N ALA A 55 12.53 16.68 9.52
CA ALA A 55 12.05 16.96 8.17
C ALA A 55 12.64 18.27 7.60
N ALA A 56 13.01 19.22 8.47
CA ALA A 56 13.69 20.45 8.04
C ALA A 56 15.12 20.19 7.55
N VAL A 57 15.77 19.12 8.03
CA VAL A 57 17.11 18.70 7.62
C VAL A 57 17.04 17.67 6.48
N ASN A 58 15.96 16.88 6.44
CA ASN A 58 15.75 15.83 5.45
C ASN A 58 14.38 15.97 4.80
N LEU A 59 14.32 16.77 3.73
CA LEU A 59 13.07 17.08 3.01
C LEU A 59 12.38 15.84 2.41
N SER A 60 13.12 14.75 2.19
CA SER A 60 12.56 13.48 1.69
C SER A 60 11.92 12.62 2.78
N LEU A 61 12.16 12.93 4.06
CA LEU A 61 11.74 12.11 5.20
C LEU A 61 10.22 11.88 5.22
N PRO A 62 9.35 12.90 5.03
CA PRO A 62 7.90 12.68 5.04
C PRO A 62 7.43 11.68 3.99
N LEU A 63 7.89 11.84 2.75
CA LEU A 63 7.54 10.96 1.64
C LEU A 63 8.06 9.54 1.86
N ARG A 64 9.30 9.38 2.36
CA ARG A 64 9.86 8.06 2.64
C ARG A 64 9.15 7.36 3.81
N MET A 65 8.72 8.10 4.83
CA MET A 65 7.95 7.51 5.93
C MET A 65 6.54 7.11 5.48
N ALA A 66 5.88 7.93 4.65
CA ALA A 66 4.61 7.59 4.04
C ALA A 66 4.70 6.33 3.17
N ASP A 67 5.77 6.21 2.36
CA ASP A 67 6.06 5.04 1.55
C ASP A 67 6.33 3.80 2.41
N CYS A 68 7.24 3.89 3.39
CA CYS A 68 7.54 2.80 4.33
C CYS A 68 6.28 2.32 5.06
N TYR A 69 5.41 3.24 5.49
CA TYR A 69 4.17 2.87 6.16
C TYR A 69 3.20 2.14 5.23
N GLY A 70 3.05 2.59 3.98
CA GLY A 70 2.29 1.86 2.96
C GLY A 70 2.83 0.44 2.75
N LEU A 71 4.15 0.29 2.64
CA LEU A 71 4.82 -1.01 2.53
C LEU A 71 4.56 -1.87 3.77
N PHE A 72 4.67 -1.32 4.98
CA PHE A 72 4.36 -2.04 6.20
C PHE A 72 2.89 -2.44 6.28
N GLN A 73 1.96 -1.62 5.84
CA GLN A 73 0.55 -2.02 5.74
C GLN A 73 0.36 -3.19 4.78
N GLY A 74 1.03 -3.16 3.61
CA GLY A 74 1.04 -4.28 2.68
C GLY A 74 1.61 -5.57 3.29
N LEU A 75 2.69 -5.46 4.08
CA LEU A 75 3.30 -6.59 4.79
C LEU A 75 2.47 -7.10 5.98
N LEU A 76 1.86 -6.18 6.73
CA LEU A 76 1.01 -6.46 7.89
C LEU A 76 -0.36 -7.00 7.47
N ALA A 77 -0.71 -6.89 6.20
CA ALA A 77 -1.86 -7.56 5.62
C ALA A 77 -1.61 -9.09 5.41
N LYS A 78 -1.26 -9.75 6.52
CA LYS A 78 -1.47 -11.15 6.88
C LYS A 78 -1.19 -12.19 5.78
N SER A 79 0.08 -12.44 5.47
CA SER A 79 0.52 -13.77 5.01
C SER A 79 0.83 -14.68 6.21
N SER A 80 -0.19 -14.98 7.01
CA SER A 80 -0.12 -16.10 7.94
C SER A 80 -1.45 -16.85 7.96
N LYS A 81 -1.59 -17.74 6.98
CA LYS A 81 -1.90 -19.14 7.29
C LYS A 81 -0.76 -20.01 6.77
N ILE A 82 0.25 -20.18 7.60
CA ILE A 82 1.07 -21.39 7.53
C ILE A 82 0.18 -22.51 8.10
N ALA A 83 -0.18 -23.44 7.23
CA ALA A 83 -0.80 -24.74 7.49
C ALA A 83 -2.32 -24.85 7.74
N VAL A 84 -2.87 -25.71 6.85
CA VAL A 84 -4.09 -26.56 6.78
C VAL A 84 -5.43 -26.00 7.24
#